data_AF-A0A3M3BGS8-F1
#
_entry.id   AF-A0A3M3BGS8-F1
#
_cell.length_a   1.000
_cell.length_b   1.000
_cell.length_c   1.000
_cell.angle_alpha   90.00
_cell.angle_beta   90.00
_cell.angle_gamma   90.00
#
_symmetry.space_group_name_H-M   'P 1'
#
loop_
_entity.id
_entity.type
_entity.pdbx_description
1 polymer ?
#
loop_
_entity_poly.entity_id
_entity_poly.type
_entity_poly.pdbx_seq_one_letter_code
_entity_poly.pdbx_strand_id
1 'polypeptide(L)'
;MSEKERKVYELIRAHFLAQFLPHHEYDRTVATFESNAVSLQSVGKRIVVAGWKILFSGSFEGEEESEESGGRSQTLPMLQVGSRSDIQDLQLKAMKTEPPKPYTEGTLIKAMKTIAKLVKDPRLAQKLKETTGIGTEATRAATIQGLIDRGSLIKKGRALRASDAAFSLIDAVPPAVADPGTTAIWEQALTMIEQGTLTLDDFIAKQSSWITRLVDQYKSTTLSINVPEGPKCPLCNAKSSQRKSSSGSFWACTRYPECKGTVNIGPAKKKTSGKGTKARIPAAKNA
;
A
#
# COMPACT_ATOMS: atom_id res chain seq x y z
N MET A 1 -24.95 6.12 16.34
CA MET A 1 -24.00 5.77 15.28
C MET A 1 -23.28 7.04 14.86
N SER A 2 -21.95 7.05 14.89
CA SER A 2 -21.13 8.20 14.45
C SER A 2 -21.23 8.40 12.94
N GLU A 3 -20.78 9.56 12.44
CA GLU A 3 -20.76 9.82 10.99
C GLU A 3 -19.90 8.78 10.23
N LYS A 4 -18.78 8.35 10.81
CA LYS A 4 -17.90 7.33 10.22
C LYS A 4 -18.58 5.96 10.19
N GLU A 5 -19.17 5.55 11.30
CA GLU A 5 -19.92 4.29 11.37
C GLU A 5 -21.10 4.31 10.40
N ARG A 6 -21.79 5.46 10.26
CA ARG A 6 -22.89 5.63 9.32
C ARG A 6 -22.45 5.42 7.88
N LYS A 7 -21.35 6.03 7.48
CA LYS A 7 -20.79 5.86 6.12
C LYS A 7 -20.44 4.40 5.83
N VAL A 8 -19.83 3.70 6.79
CA VAL A 8 -19.52 2.26 6.65
C VAL A 8 -20.80 1.43 6.58
N TYR A 9 -21.78 1.70 7.45
CA TYR A 9 -23.07 0.99 7.44
C TYR A 9 -23.84 1.21 6.14
N GLU A 10 -23.93 2.46 5.64
CA GLU A 10 -24.58 2.78 4.38
C GLU A 10 -23.92 2.04 3.21
N LEU A 11 -22.59 1.93 3.21
CA LEU A 11 -21.84 1.16 2.21
C LEU A 11 -22.19 -0.33 2.24
N ILE A 12 -22.19 -0.95 3.43
CA ILE A 12 -22.53 -2.36 3.63
C ILE A 12 -23.98 -2.61 3.21
N ARG A 13 -24.90 -1.76 3.68
CA ARG A 13 -26.33 -1.84 3.35
C ARG A 13 -26.57 -1.73 1.85
N ALA A 14 -25.90 -0.81 1.15
CA ALA A 14 -26.03 -0.67 -0.30
C ALA A 14 -25.57 -1.94 -1.03
N HIS A 15 -24.43 -2.51 -0.66
CA HIS A 15 -23.94 -3.77 -1.24
C HIS A 15 -24.85 -4.96 -0.94
N PHE A 16 -25.42 -5.02 0.26
CA PHE A 16 -26.39 -6.06 0.61
C PHE A 16 -27.66 -5.95 -0.24
N LEU A 17 -28.25 -4.75 -0.35
CA LEU A 17 -29.45 -4.51 -1.14
C LEU A 17 -29.21 -4.72 -2.65
N ALA A 18 -28.01 -4.46 -3.15
CA ALA A 18 -27.63 -4.67 -4.54
C ALA A 18 -27.84 -6.12 -5.00
N GLN A 19 -27.70 -7.10 -4.09
CA GLN A 19 -27.90 -8.53 -4.40
C GLN A 19 -29.35 -8.88 -4.77
N PHE A 20 -30.31 -8.01 -4.44
CA PHE A 20 -31.73 -8.21 -4.72
C PHE A 20 -32.25 -7.36 -5.89
N LEU A 21 -31.36 -6.59 -6.54
CA LEU A 21 -31.71 -5.78 -7.70
C LEU A 21 -31.32 -6.50 -9.00
N PRO A 22 -31.98 -6.18 -10.12
CA PRO A 22 -31.62 -6.75 -11.42
C PRO A 22 -30.17 -6.47 -11.82
N HIS A 23 -29.66 -7.27 -12.77
CA HIS A 23 -28.37 -7.02 -13.38
C HIS A 23 -28.34 -5.65 -14.08
N HIS A 24 -27.15 -5.04 -14.10
CA HIS A 24 -26.90 -3.85 -14.91
C HIS A 24 -26.66 -4.29 -16.36
N GLU A 25 -27.56 -3.92 -17.26
CA GLU A 25 -27.53 -4.32 -18.66
C GLU A 25 -27.25 -3.10 -19.54
N TYR A 26 -26.39 -3.28 -20.52
CA TYR A 26 -26.04 -2.24 -21.48
C TYR A 26 -25.72 -2.82 -22.85
N ASP A 27 -26.07 -2.07 -23.88
CA ASP A 27 -25.65 -2.35 -25.24
C ASP A 27 -24.24 -1.78 -25.46
N ARG A 28 -23.32 -2.63 -25.90
CA ARG A 28 -21.98 -2.23 -26.35
C ARG A 28 -21.93 -2.25 -27.87
N THR A 29 -21.77 -1.07 -28.46
CA THR A 29 -21.62 -0.91 -29.91
C THR A 29 -20.14 -0.70 -30.22
N VAL A 30 -19.56 -1.51 -31.11
CA VAL A 30 -18.23 -1.29 -31.67
C VAL A 30 -18.40 -0.98 -33.15
N ALA A 31 -18.08 0.24 -33.53
CA ALA A 31 -18.12 0.68 -34.92
C ALA A 31 -16.69 0.77 -35.45
N THR A 32 -16.42 0.04 -36.53
CA THR A 32 -15.17 0.12 -37.27
C THR A 32 -15.43 0.89 -38.56
N PHE A 33 -14.60 1.90 -38.81
CA PHE A 33 -14.66 2.73 -40.00
C PHE A 33 -13.39 2.53 -40.80
N GLU A 34 -13.53 2.48 -42.12
CA GLU A 34 -12.41 2.40 -43.04
C GLU A 34 -12.33 3.72 -43.82
N SER A 35 -11.17 4.35 -43.79
CA SER A 35 -10.86 5.52 -44.60
C SER A 35 -9.50 5.31 -45.27
N ASN A 36 -9.52 5.11 -46.59
CA ASN A 36 -8.35 4.68 -47.36
C ASN A 36 -7.70 3.42 -46.75
N ALA A 37 -6.44 3.49 -46.32
CA ALA A 37 -5.72 2.39 -45.68
C ALA A 37 -5.78 2.42 -44.13
N VAL A 38 -6.56 3.31 -43.53
CA VAL A 38 -6.64 3.51 -42.09
C VAL A 38 -7.94 2.94 -41.55
N SER A 39 -7.83 2.04 -40.56
CA SER A 39 -8.96 1.55 -39.79
C SER A 39 -9.10 2.35 -38.50
N LEU A 40 -10.29 2.88 -38.26
CA LEU A 40 -10.64 3.65 -37.06
C LEU A 40 -11.71 2.89 -36.29
N GLN A 41 -11.62 2.90 -34.96
CA GLN A 41 -12.60 2.25 -34.09
C GLN A 41 -13.22 3.26 -33.13
N SER A 42 -14.55 3.18 -32.99
CA SER A 42 -15.28 3.86 -31.94
C SER A 42 -16.10 2.86 -31.13
N VAL A 43 -16.13 3.03 -29.82
CA VAL A 43 -16.88 2.18 -28.89
C VAL A 43 -17.93 3.03 -28.20
N GLY A 44 -19.17 2.57 -28.26
CA GLY A 44 -20.33 3.15 -27.60
C GLY A 44 -20.89 2.23 -26.53
N LYS A 45 -21.46 2.84 -25.50
CA LYS A 45 -22.19 2.16 -24.43
C LYS A 45 -23.52 2.84 -24.21
N ARG A 46 -24.61 2.07 -24.19
CA ARG A 46 -25.96 2.54 -23.85
C ARG A 46 -26.53 1.67 -22.74
N ILE A 47 -26.85 2.28 -21.60
CA ILE A 47 -27.48 1.56 -20.49
C ILE A 47 -28.93 1.21 -20.88
N VAL A 48 -29.27 -0.07 -20.83
CA VAL A 48 -30.62 -0.59 -21.07
C VAL A 48 -31.35 -0.75 -19.74
N VAL A 49 -30.67 -1.34 -18.75
CA VAL A 49 -31.16 -1.51 -17.38
C VAL A 49 -30.10 -0.99 -16.42
N ALA A 50 -30.43 0.02 -15.62
CA ALA A 50 -29.50 0.51 -14.60
C ALA A 50 -29.18 -0.57 -13.56
N GLY A 51 -30.17 -1.37 -13.17
CA GLY A 51 -30.02 -2.51 -12.26
C GLY A 51 -29.48 -2.09 -10.89
N TRP A 52 -28.70 -2.96 -10.26
CA TRP A 52 -28.08 -2.71 -8.96
C TRP A 52 -27.22 -1.43 -8.87
N LYS A 53 -26.72 -0.90 -10.01
CA LYS A 53 -25.89 0.30 -10.02
C LYS A 53 -26.60 1.57 -9.54
N ILE A 54 -27.95 1.58 -9.51
CA ILE A 54 -28.70 2.73 -8.99
C ILE A 54 -28.31 3.10 -7.55
N LEU A 55 -27.91 2.11 -6.74
CA LEU A 55 -27.52 2.31 -5.34
C LEU A 55 -26.17 3.01 -5.17
N PHE A 56 -25.38 3.12 -6.24
CA PHE A 56 -24.00 3.64 -6.22
C PHE A 56 -23.83 4.92 -7.05
N SER A 57 -24.89 5.35 -7.74
CA SER A 57 -24.90 6.46 -8.71
C SER A 57 -24.55 7.85 -8.14
N GLY A 58 -24.45 8.03 -6.82
CA GLY A 58 -24.02 9.30 -6.20
C GLY A 58 -22.70 9.24 -5.42
N SER A 59 -22.08 8.06 -5.29
CA SER A 59 -20.98 7.83 -4.33
C SER A 59 -19.70 7.27 -4.97
N PHE A 60 -19.75 6.82 -6.23
CA PHE A 60 -18.69 6.02 -6.87
C PHE A 60 -18.31 6.47 -8.29
N GLU A 61 -18.70 7.67 -8.71
CA GLU A 61 -18.44 8.19 -10.07
C GLU A 61 -16.94 8.37 -10.43
N GLY A 62 -16.00 8.03 -9.55
CA GLY A 62 -14.58 8.35 -9.73
C GLY A 62 -13.61 7.18 -9.99
N GLU A 63 -13.96 5.93 -9.69
CA GLU A 63 -12.92 4.87 -9.59
C GLU A 63 -13.12 3.65 -10.51
N GLU A 64 -14.34 3.30 -10.93
CA GLU A 64 -14.56 2.08 -11.72
C GLU A 64 -14.64 2.29 -13.24
N GLU A 65 -14.81 3.52 -13.74
CA GLU A 65 -14.94 3.75 -15.19
C GLU A 65 -13.61 3.68 -15.97
N SER A 66 -12.47 3.52 -15.29
CA SER A 66 -11.15 3.71 -15.92
C SER A 66 -10.38 2.43 -16.30
N GLU A 67 -10.80 1.23 -15.89
CA GLU A 67 -10.03 0.00 -16.16
C GLU A 67 -10.61 -0.92 -17.25
N GLU A 68 -11.93 -0.94 -17.49
CA GLU A 68 -12.54 -1.82 -18.50
C GLU A 68 -13.07 -1.13 -19.77
N SER A 69 -13.24 0.19 -19.73
CA SER A 69 -13.72 0.97 -20.87
C SER A 69 -12.60 1.86 -21.39
N GLY A 70 -11.80 1.34 -22.33
CA GLY A 70 -10.78 2.12 -23.07
C GLY A 70 -11.35 3.26 -23.94
N GLY A 71 -12.57 3.72 -23.67
CA GLY A 71 -13.23 4.85 -24.30
C GLY A 71 -14.14 5.52 -23.26
N ARG A 72 -14.18 6.85 -23.27
CA ARG A 72 -15.14 7.65 -22.50
C ARG A 72 -16.54 7.06 -22.70
N SER A 73 -17.34 7.00 -21.62
CA SER A 73 -18.75 6.60 -21.69
C SER A 73 -19.47 7.52 -22.68
N GLN A 74 -19.58 7.07 -23.94
CA GLN A 74 -20.27 7.77 -25.02
C GLN A 74 -21.33 6.83 -25.57
N THR A 75 -22.46 7.38 -25.96
CA THR A 75 -23.46 6.64 -26.74
C THR A 75 -23.23 6.92 -28.21
N LEU A 76 -23.19 5.87 -29.02
CA LEU A 76 -23.11 6.02 -30.47
C LEU A 76 -24.51 6.17 -31.06
N PRO A 77 -24.68 6.94 -32.15
CA PRO A 77 -25.91 6.95 -32.90
C PRO A 77 -26.16 5.57 -33.52
N MET A 78 -27.37 5.36 -34.02
CA MET A 78 -27.68 4.17 -34.81
C MET A 78 -26.85 4.17 -36.09
N LEU A 79 -26.06 3.13 -36.32
CA LEU A 79 -25.18 2.96 -37.48
C LEU A 79 -25.58 1.71 -38.26
N GLN A 80 -25.43 1.75 -39.58
CA GLN A 80 -25.65 0.61 -40.47
C GLN A 80 -24.37 0.30 -41.25
N VAL A 81 -24.09 -0.99 -41.46
CA VAL A 81 -22.96 -1.43 -42.27
C VAL A 81 -23.12 -0.90 -43.70
N GLY A 82 -22.04 -0.35 -44.25
CA GLY A 82 -22.04 0.26 -45.58
C GLY A 82 -22.49 1.72 -45.62
N SER A 83 -22.94 2.29 -44.47
CA SER A 83 -23.19 3.72 -44.38
C SER A 83 -21.90 4.52 -44.59
N ARG A 84 -22.01 5.66 -45.28
CA ARG A 84 -20.91 6.62 -45.46
C ARG A 84 -21.04 7.74 -44.43
N SER A 85 -19.93 8.16 -43.87
CA SER A 85 -19.86 9.27 -42.91
C SER A 85 -18.77 10.23 -43.32
N ASP A 86 -19.06 11.53 -43.31
CA ASP A 86 -18.09 12.56 -43.65
C ASP A 86 -17.16 12.84 -42.45
N ILE A 87 -15.87 13.03 -42.73
CA ILE A 87 -14.88 13.40 -41.72
C ILE A 87 -15.01 14.91 -41.50
N GLN A 88 -15.52 15.31 -40.33
CA GLN A 88 -15.70 16.72 -39.97
C GLN A 88 -14.43 17.35 -39.39
N ASP A 89 -13.66 16.59 -38.61
CA ASP A 89 -12.44 17.04 -37.94
C ASP A 89 -11.43 15.90 -37.85
N LEU A 90 -10.13 16.25 -37.89
CA LEU A 90 -9.03 15.32 -37.72
C LEU A 90 -8.02 15.90 -36.73
N GLN A 91 -7.91 15.24 -35.58
CA GLN A 91 -6.98 15.63 -34.53
C GLN A 91 -5.89 14.57 -34.34
N LEU A 92 -4.65 14.92 -34.64
CA LEU A 92 -3.49 14.10 -34.30
C LEU A 92 -3.15 14.29 -32.80
N LYS A 93 -3.37 13.27 -31.98
CA LYS A 93 -3.04 13.30 -30.56
C LYS A 93 -1.68 12.66 -30.29
N ALA A 94 -0.67 13.50 -30.09
CA ALA A 94 0.60 13.04 -29.55
C ALA A 94 0.40 12.59 -28.10
N MET A 95 0.65 11.31 -27.82
CA MET A 95 0.53 10.74 -26.48
C MET A 95 1.90 10.31 -25.96
N LYS A 96 2.04 10.27 -24.63
CA LYS A 96 3.23 9.79 -23.94
C LYS A 96 2.83 8.76 -22.91
N THR A 97 3.66 7.75 -22.73
CA THR A 97 3.50 6.78 -21.65
C THR A 97 3.73 7.46 -20.30
N GLU A 98 2.89 7.12 -19.33
CA GLU A 98 3.05 7.56 -17.95
C GLU A 98 3.60 6.41 -17.09
N PRO A 99 4.43 6.72 -16.08
CA PRO A 99 4.86 5.70 -15.13
C PRO A 99 3.66 5.17 -14.31
N PRO A 100 3.74 3.96 -13.75
CA PRO A 100 2.68 3.40 -12.93
C PRO A 100 2.31 4.32 -11.76
N LYS A 101 1.00 4.42 -11.49
CA LYS A 101 0.50 5.19 -10.35
C LYS A 101 1.00 4.55 -9.05
N PRO A 102 1.40 5.37 -8.05
CA PRO A 102 1.77 4.84 -6.74
C PRO A 102 0.57 4.18 -6.06
N TYR A 103 0.82 3.21 -5.19
CA TYR A 103 -0.23 2.61 -4.38
C TYR A 103 -0.83 3.63 -3.39
N THR A 104 -2.14 3.60 -3.22
CA THR A 104 -2.86 4.04 -2.01
C THR A 104 -3.04 2.84 -1.06
N GLU A 105 -3.50 3.07 0.17
CA GLU A 105 -3.83 1.97 1.11
C GLU A 105 -4.80 0.95 0.49
N GLY A 106 -5.88 1.41 -0.14
CA GLY A 106 -6.86 0.53 -0.79
C GLY A 106 -6.26 -0.27 -1.94
N THR A 107 -5.50 0.38 -2.84
CA THR A 107 -4.86 -0.34 -3.96
C THR A 107 -3.74 -1.28 -3.49
N LEU A 108 -3.07 -0.98 -2.37
CA LEU A 108 -2.08 -1.88 -1.78
C LEU A 108 -2.76 -3.11 -1.18
N ILE A 109 -3.91 -2.95 -0.49
CA ILE A 109 -4.72 -4.08 -0.03
C ILE A 109 -5.18 -4.93 -1.22
N LYS A 110 -5.61 -4.31 -2.33
CA LYS A 110 -5.97 -5.01 -3.58
C LYS A 110 -4.76 -5.76 -4.15
N ALA A 111 -3.57 -5.16 -4.13
CA ALA A 111 -2.33 -5.80 -4.57
C ALA A 111 -1.95 -6.98 -3.66
N MET A 112 -2.07 -6.85 -2.34
CA MET A 112 -1.85 -7.95 -1.39
C MET A 112 -2.81 -9.12 -1.64
N LYS A 113 -4.09 -8.85 -1.96
CA LYS A 113 -5.09 -9.86 -2.36
C LYS A 113 -4.73 -10.57 -3.68
N THR A 114 -4.16 -9.83 -4.63
CA THR A 114 -3.92 -10.30 -6.01
C THR A 114 -2.44 -10.57 -6.32
N ILE A 115 -1.63 -10.72 -5.27
CA ILE A 115 -0.17 -10.84 -5.32
C ILE A 115 0.32 -12.02 -6.16
N ALA A 116 -0.53 -13.04 -6.34
CA ALA A 116 -0.30 -14.17 -7.24
C ALA A 116 0.11 -13.75 -8.67
N LYS A 117 -0.33 -12.57 -9.14
CA LYS A 117 0.07 -12.03 -10.46
C LYS A 117 1.56 -11.73 -10.58
N LEU A 118 2.26 -11.56 -9.46
CA LEU A 118 3.69 -11.25 -9.39
C LEU A 118 4.56 -12.51 -9.19
N VAL A 119 3.95 -13.68 -8.97
CA VAL A 119 4.65 -14.93 -8.73
C VAL A 119 4.83 -15.68 -10.06
N LYS A 120 6.08 -16.04 -10.36
CA LYS A 120 6.45 -16.70 -11.63
C LYS A 120 6.04 -18.16 -11.67
N ASP A 121 6.12 -18.87 -10.55
CA ASP A 121 5.74 -20.29 -10.47
C ASP A 121 4.20 -20.42 -10.47
N PRO A 122 3.60 -21.08 -11.48
CA PRO A 122 2.16 -21.23 -11.58
C PRO A 122 1.52 -21.96 -10.40
N ARG A 123 2.24 -22.93 -9.78
CA ARG A 123 1.74 -23.70 -8.64
C ARG A 123 1.64 -22.82 -7.39
N LEU A 124 2.68 -22.04 -7.13
CA LEU A 124 2.70 -21.10 -6.00
C LEU A 124 1.69 -19.96 -6.21
N ALA A 125 1.58 -19.45 -7.43
CA ALA A 125 0.57 -18.45 -7.78
C ALA A 125 -0.86 -18.97 -7.58
N GLN A 126 -1.12 -20.22 -7.94
CA GLN A 126 -2.42 -20.86 -7.71
C GLN A 126 -2.74 -20.98 -6.22
N LYS A 127 -1.79 -21.43 -5.39
CA LYS A 127 -2.00 -21.51 -3.95
C LYS A 127 -2.30 -20.15 -3.32
N LEU A 128 -1.61 -19.09 -3.76
CA LEU A 128 -1.90 -17.73 -3.31
C LEU A 128 -3.29 -17.24 -3.73
N LYS A 129 -3.84 -17.70 -4.87
CA LYS A 129 -5.22 -17.35 -5.23
C LYS A 129 -6.21 -18.01 -4.29
N GLU A 130 -5.98 -19.28 -3.93
CA GLU A 130 -6.82 -20.04 -3.00
C GLU A 130 -6.81 -19.41 -1.60
N THR A 131 -5.65 -18.94 -1.14
CA THR A 131 -5.51 -18.26 0.18
C THR A 131 -5.84 -16.77 0.13
N THR A 132 -6.35 -16.27 -1.00
CA THR A 132 -6.70 -14.86 -1.21
C THR A 132 -5.50 -13.90 -1.05
N GLY A 133 -4.29 -14.34 -1.38
CA GLY A 133 -3.05 -13.54 -1.44
C GLY A 133 -2.22 -13.59 -0.15
N ILE A 134 -1.52 -12.49 0.16
CA ILE A 134 -0.72 -12.36 1.38
C ILE A 134 -1.48 -11.59 2.47
N GLY A 135 -1.37 -12.11 3.70
CA GLY A 135 -2.15 -11.63 4.84
C GLY A 135 -3.63 -11.95 4.71
N THR A 136 -4.31 -12.03 5.85
CA THR A 136 -5.77 -12.21 5.93
C THR A 136 -6.48 -10.86 5.96
N GLU A 137 -7.81 -10.85 5.76
CA GLU A 137 -8.59 -9.61 5.79
C GLU A 137 -8.41 -8.83 7.10
N ALA A 138 -8.24 -9.55 8.22
CA ALA A 138 -8.00 -8.97 9.54
C ALA A 138 -6.60 -8.33 9.70
N THR A 139 -5.61 -8.77 8.94
CA THR A 139 -4.20 -8.41 9.19
C THR A 139 -3.63 -7.38 8.21
N ARG A 140 -4.17 -7.26 6.99
CA ARG A 140 -3.60 -6.36 5.96
C ARG A 140 -3.55 -4.90 6.39
N ALA A 141 -4.65 -4.38 6.93
CA ALA A 141 -4.71 -2.99 7.39
C ALA A 141 -3.69 -2.73 8.51
N ALA A 142 -3.61 -3.64 9.49
CA ALA A 142 -2.66 -3.55 10.60
C ALA A 142 -1.20 -3.64 10.12
N THR A 143 -0.89 -4.51 9.15
CA THR A 143 0.44 -4.63 8.56
C THR A 143 0.86 -3.34 7.85
N ILE A 144 -0.02 -2.77 7.01
CA ILE A 144 0.24 -1.50 6.32
C ILE A 144 0.46 -0.38 7.34
N GLN A 145 -0.40 -0.28 8.35
CA GLN A 145 -0.26 0.72 9.41
C GLN A 145 1.06 0.54 10.18
N GLY A 146 1.45 -0.69 10.51
CA GLY A 146 2.73 -0.96 11.16
C GLY A 146 3.95 -0.57 10.30
N LEU A 147 3.89 -0.73 8.97
CA LEU A 147 4.93 -0.25 8.06
C LEU A 147 5.02 1.28 8.01
N ILE A 148 3.88 1.97 8.11
CA ILE A 148 3.83 3.43 8.22
C ILE A 148 4.41 3.90 9.55
N ASP A 149 4.02 3.28 10.66
CA ASP A 149 4.46 3.67 12.01
C ASP A 149 5.98 3.52 12.19
N ARG A 150 6.53 2.44 11.59
CA ARG A 150 7.98 2.17 11.53
C ARG A 150 8.73 3.10 10.57
N GLY A 151 8.04 3.87 9.73
CA GLY A 151 8.66 4.78 8.75
C GLY A 151 9.18 4.09 7.49
N SER A 152 8.81 2.83 7.26
CA SER A 152 9.12 2.12 6.01
C SER A 152 8.24 2.61 4.86
N LEU A 153 6.98 2.98 5.16
CA LEU A 153 6.06 3.62 4.23
C LEU A 153 5.74 5.04 4.67
N ILE A 154 5.68 5.96 3.71
CA ILE A 154 5.39 7.38 3.89
C ILE A 154 4.12 7.74 3.10
N LYS A 155 3.17 8.40 3.75
CA LYS A 155 1.97 8.95 3.10
C LYS A 155 2.29 10.31 2.48
N LYS A 156 2.06 10.47 1.17
CA LYS A 156 2.09 11.75 0.45
C LYS A 156 0.72 11.99 -0.19
N GLY A 157 -0.14 12.71 0.52
CA GLY A 157 -1.57 12.77 0.19
C GLY A 157 -2.19 11.38 0.35
N ARG A 158 -2.87 10.88 -0.69
CA ARG A 158 -3.44 9.52 -0.71
C ARG A 158 -2.43 8.43 -1.11
N ALA A 159 -1.28 8.82 -1.65
CA ALA A 159 -0.26 7.89 -2.13
C ALA A 159 0.66 7.41 -1.00
N LEU A 160 1.04 6.14 -1.07
CA LEU A 160 2.08 5.50 -0.27
C LEU A 160 3.37 5.42 -1.07
N ARG A 161 4.48 5.72 -0.41
CA ARG A 161 5.84 5.61 -0.96
C ARG A 161 6.73 4.87 0.04
N ALA A 162 7.61 4.02 -0.47
CA ALA A 162 8.69 3.47 0.35
C ALA A 162 9.69 4.58 0.71
N SER A 163 10.26 4.51 1.92
CA SER A 163 11.36 5.38 2.32
C SER A 163 12.71 4.85 1.81
N ASP A 164 13.74 5.68 1.78
CA ASP A 164 15.10 5.26 1.38
C ASP A 164 15.62 4.12 2.26
N ALA A 165 15.31 4.17 3.56
CA ALA A 165 15.61 3.10 4.50
C ALA A 165 14.88 1.79 4.15
N ALA A 166 13.64 1.86 3.64
CA ALA A 166 12.92 0.68 3.19
C ALA A 166 13.53 0.08 1.92
N PHE A 167 14.00 0.91 0.97
CA PHE A 167 14.75 0.43 -0.19
C PHE A 167 16.04 -0.28 0.24
N SER A 168 16.85 0.36 1.08
CA SER A 168 18.08 -0.26 1.60
C SER A 168 17.80 -1.57 2.36
N LEU A 169 16.68 -1.65 3.08
CA LEU A 169 16.28 -2.88 3.77
C LEU A 169 15.88 -3.98 2.77
N ILE A 170 15.08 -3.67 1.75
CA ILE A 170 14.67 -4.67 0.76
C ILE A 170 15.87 -5.16 -0.06
N ASP A 171 16.80 -4.27 -0.42
CA ASP A 171 18.03 -4.65 -1.13
C ASP A 171 18.96 -5.52 -0.27
N ALA A 172 18.87 -5.39 1.06
CA ALA A 172 19.66 -6.13 2.04
C ALA A 172 19.08 -7.51 2.39
N VAL A 173 17.76 -7.66 2.30
CA VAL A 173 17.06 -8.88 2.72
C VAL A 173 17.27 -9.99 1.69
N PRO A 174 17.50 -11.26 2.11
CA PRO A 174 17.63 -12.37 1.18
C PRO A 174 16.42 -12.44 0.21
N PRO A 175 16.62 -12.61 -1.10
CA PRO A 175 15.53 -12.60 -2.08
C PRO A 175 14.39 -13.57 -1.75
N ALA A 176 14.72 -14.74 -1.20
CA ALA A 176 13.73 -15.74 -0.77
C ALA A 176 12.81 -15.24 0.36
N VAL A 177 13.25 -14.30 1.19
CA VAL A 177 12.43 -13.72 2.28
C VAL A 177 11.50 -12.63 1.75
N ALA A 178 11.93 -11.90 0.72
CA ALA A 178 11.13 -10.86 0.08
C ALA A 178 10.14 -11.42 -0.97
N ASP A 179 10.32 -12.66 -1.43
CA ASP A 179 9.47 -13.29 -2.43
C ASP A 179 8.10 -13.72 -1.84
N PRO A 180 6.96 -13.23 -2.37
CA PRO A 180 5.64 -13.68 -1.96
C PRO A 180 5.39 -15.18 -2.22
N GLY A 181 6.14 -15.81 -3.11
CA GLY A 181 6.12 -17.26 -3.31
C GLY A 181 6.43 -18.05 -2.04
N THR A 182 7.35 -17.55 -1.19
CA THR A 182 7.68 -18.18 0.09
C THR A 182 6.49 -18.20 1.05
N THR A 183 5.65 -17.16 1.04
CA THR A 183 4.41 -17.17 1.82
C THR A 183 3.45 -18.26 1.34
N ALA A 184 3.35 -18.51 0.03
CA ALA A 184 2.53 -19.58 -0.52
C ALA A 184 2.95 -20.97 0.00
N ILE A 185 4.26 -21.20 0.09
CA ILE A 185 4.84 -22.44 0.61
C ILE A 185 4.44 -22.64 2.08
N TRP A 186 4.49 -21.58 2.88
CA TRP A 186 4.11 -21.66 4.29
C TRP A 186 2.62 -21.89 4.49
N GLU A 187 1.76 -21.20 3.75
CA GLU A 187 0.31 -21.45 3.79
C GLU A 187 -0.03 -22.89 3.38
N GLN A 188 0.68 -23.45 2.40
CA GLN A 188 0.55 -24.86 2.05
C GLN A 188 0.95 -25.77 3.20
N ALA A 189 2.08 -25.52 3.85
CA ALA A 189 2.53 -26.31 5.00
C ALA A 189 1.53 -26.22 6.18
N LEU A 190 0.97 -25.03 6.45
CA LEU A 190 -0.06 -24.85 7.47
C LEU A 190 -1.35 -25.62 7.12
N THR A 191 -1.76 -25.62 5.85
CA THR A 191 -2.88 -26.45 5.37
C THR A 191 -2.59 -27.95 5.59
N MET A 192 -1.37 -28.40 5.33
CA MET A 192 -0.99 -29.81 5.54
C MET A 192 -1.04 -30.21 7.01
N ILE A 193 -0.69 -29.29 7.92
CA ILE A 193 -0.81 -29.49 9.37
C ILE A 193 -2.27 -29.60 9.78
N GLU A 194 -3.13 -28.70 9.30
CA GLU A 194 -4.57 -28.75 9.54
C GLU A 194 -5.18 -30.08 9.07
N GLN A 195 -4.71 -30.61 7.95
CA GLN A 195 -5.13 -31.90 7.39
C GLN A 195 -4.45 -33.12 8.04
N GLY A 196 -3.51 -32.93 8.97
CA GLY A 196 -2.78 -34.02 9.63
C GLY A 196 -1.75 -34.74 8.75
N THR A 197 -1.40 -34.18 7.58
CA THR A 197 -0.41 -34.77 6.64
C THR A 197 1.02 -34.27 6.87
N LEU A 198 1.20 -33.24 7.70
CA LEU A 198 2.48 -32.75 8.19
C LEU A 198 2.36 -32.50 9.69
N THR A 199 3.34 -32.96 10.48
CA THR A 199 3.34 -32.67 11.92
C THR A 199 3.86 -31.26 12.19
N LEU A 200 3.43 -30.66 13.30
CA LEU A 200 3.95 -29.36 13.74
C LEU A 200 5.47 -29.43 13.99
N ASP A 201 5.95 -30.52 14.58
CA ASP A 201 7.37 -30.70 14.89
C ASP A 201 8.23 -30.75 13.62
N ASP A 202 7.78 -31.48 12.59
CA ASP A 202 8.47 -31.54 11.29
C ASP A 202 8.51 -30.17 10.62
N PHE A 203 7.41 -29.42 10.69
CA PHE A 203 7.37 -28.06 10.16
C PHE A 203 8.37 -27.16 10.89
N ILE A 204 8.34 -27.11 12.22
CA ILE A 204 9.26 -26.28 13.01
C ILE A 204 10.72 -26.67 12.79
N ALA A 205 11.03 -27.96 12.67
CA ALA A 205 12.38 -28.43 12.37
C ALA A 205 12.87 -27.93 11.00
N LYS A 206 12.03 -28.01 9.96
CA LYS A 206 12.33 -27.49 8.62
C LYS A 206 12.55 -25.98 8.64
N GLN A 207 11.68 -25.22 9.30
CA GLN A 207 11.80 -23.77 9.42
C GLN A 207 13.06 -23.36 10.17
N SER A 208 13.38 -24.05 11.27
CA SER A 208 14.59 -23.78 12.07
C SER A 208 15.87 -24.03 11.27
N SER A 209 15.91 -25.12 10.51
CA SER A 209 17.03 -25.44 9.61
C SER A 209 17.20 -24.38 8.52
N TRP A 210 16.09 -23.96 7.89
CA TRP A 210 16.11 -22.91 6.86
C TRP A 210 16.59 -21.57 7.41
N ILE A 211 16.07 -21.13 8.56
CA ILE A 211 16.50 -19.88 9.23
C ILE A 211 17.98 -19.96 9.59
N THR A 212 18.44 -21.07 10.17
CA THR A 212 19.84 -21.25 10.55
C THR A 212 20.76 -21.06 9.35
N ARG A 213 20.44 -21.72 8.22
CA ARG A 213 21.22 -21.59 6.98
C ARG A 213 21.20 -20.17 6.42
N LEU A 214 20.05 -19.50 6.44
CA LEU A 214 19.96 -18.10 6.02
C LEU A 214 20.81 -17.19 6.91
N VAL A 215 20.75 -17.35 8.23
CA VAL A 215 21.58 -16.56 9.13
C VAL A 215 23.06 -16.82 8.85
N ASP A 216 23.46 -18.08 8.73
CA ASP A 216 24.85 -18.46 8.42
C ASP A 216 25.37 -17.85 7.11
N GLN A 217 24.56 -17.88 6.06
CA GLN A 217 24.91 -17.34 4.76
C GLN A 217 25.12 -15.82 4.79
N TYR A 218 24.35 -15.10 5.62
CA TYR A 218 24.37 -13.64 5.67
C TYR A 218 25.17 -13.09 6.86
N LYS A 219 25.78 -13.94 7.71
CA LYS A 219 26.62 -13.54 8.87
C LYS A 219 27.75 -12.57 8.50
N SER A 220 28.33 -12.73 7.31
CA SER A 220 29.43 -11.88 6.82
C SER A 220 28.97 -10.73 5.93
N THR A 221 27.66 -10.60 5.68
CA THR A 221 27.12 -9.54 4.82
C THR A 221 27.20 -8.21 5.55
N THR A 222 27.92 -7.24 4.96
CA THR A 222 27.98 -5.88 5.47
C THR A 222 26.88 -5.05 4.80
N LEU A 223 25.93 -4.55 5.59
CA LEU A 223 24.83 -3.74 5.08
C LEU A 223 25.24 -2.27 4.98
N SER A 224 25.16 -1.69 3.78
CA SER A 224 25.24 -0.24 3.59
C SER A 224 23.83 0.36 3.65
N ILE A 225 23.31 0.55 4.85
CA ILE A 225 22.02 1.22 5.06
C ILE A 225 22.26 2.73 4.98
N ASN A 226 21.74 3.38 3.93
CA ASN A 226 21.78 4.84 3.82
C ASN A 226 20.76 5.44 4.78
N VAL A 227 21.20 5.73 6.00
CA VAL A 227 20.44 6.51 6.98
C VAL A 227 20.71 7.99 6.71
N PRO A 228 19.69 8.87 6.67
CA PRO A 228 19.89 10.31 6.48
C PRO A 228 20.95 10.85 7.45
N GLU A 229 22.00 11.49 6.92
CA GLU A 229 23.07 12.03 7.76
C GLU A 229 22.56 13.24 8.55
N GLY A 230 22.61 13.13 9.88
CA GLY A 230 22.30 14.23 10.79
C GLY A 230 23.46 15.20 11.01
N PRO A 231 23.18 16.39 11.60
CA PRO A 231 24.23 17.32 12.02
C PRO A 231 25.19 16.64 13.01
N LYS A 232 26.47 17.01 12.96
CA LYS A 232 27.48 16.45 13.87
C LYS A 232 27.07 16.65 15.33
N CYS A 233 27.32 15.64 16.16
CA CYS A 233 27.01 15.69 17.58
C CYS A 233 27.72 16.88 18.24
N PRO A 234 27.01 17.75 18.98
CA PRO A 234 27.60 18.96 19.57
C PRO A 234 28.64 18.66 20.67
N LEU A 235 28.60 17.47 21.28
CA LEU A 235 29.52 17.11 22.37
C LEU A 235 30.79 16.42 21.89
N CYS A 236 30.71 15.70 20.76
CA CYS A 236 31.76 14.74 20.40
C CYS A 236 32.06 14.69 18.91
N ASN A 237 31.38 15.54 18.12
CA ASN A 237 31.52 15.69 16.67
C ASN A 237 31.29 14.41 15.83
N ALA A 238 30.83 13.32 16.45
CA ALA A 238 30.47 12.07 15.77
C ALA A 238 29.15 12.22 15.01
N LYS A 239 28.85 11.26 14.13
CA LYS A 239 27.56 11.19 13.42
C LYS A 239 26.40 11.14 14.41
N SER A 240 25.26 11.71 14.03
CA SER A 240 24.03 11.63 14.79
C SER A 240 22.95 10.89 13.99
N SER A 241 22.08 10.17 14.67
CA SER A 241 20.94 9.46 14.08
C SER A 241 19.63 10.00 14.63
N GLN A 242 18.62 10.11 13.78
CA GLN A 242 17.32 10.63 14.18
C GLN A 242 16.58 9.61 15.06
N ARG A 243 16.08 10.08 16.21
CA ARG A 243 15.24 9.32 17.14
C ARG A 243 13.95 10.10 17.41
N LYS A 244 12.89 9.39 17.78
CA LYS A 244 11.60 9.98 18.18
C LYS A 244 11.49 10.00 19.71
N SER A 245 11.03 11.12 20.28
CA SER A 245 10.54 11.21 21.66
C SER A 245 9.09 11.69 21.68
N SER A 246 8.50 11.72 22.88
CA SER A 246 7.19 12.36 23.11
C SER A 246 7.15 13.84 22.73
N SER A 247 8.30 14.53 22.65
CA SER A 247 8.42 15.94 22.30
C SER A 247 8.77 16.20 20.82
N GLY A 248 8.86 15.17 19.98
CA GLY A 248 9.18 15.28 18.55
C GLY A 248 10.40 14.47 18.13
N SER A 249 10.84 14.64 16.89
CA SER A 249 12.08 14.01 16.41
C SER A 249 13.30 14.84 16.82
N PHE A 250 14.38 14.16 17.20
CA PHE A 250 15.67 14.76 17.55
C PHE A 250 16.81 13.88 17.05
N TRP A 251 17.94 14.47 16.74
CA TRP A 251 19.18 13.76 16.44
C TRP A 251 19.86 13.35 17.75
N ALA A 252 20.20 12.08 17.90
CA ALA A 252 20.97 11.54 19.02
C ALA A 252 22.34 11.07 18.54
N CYS A 253 23.38 11.23 19.37
CA CYS A 253 24.71 10.72 19.07
C CYS A 253 24.70 9.20 18.86
N THR A 254 25.40 8.71 17.83
CA THR A 254 25.55 7.26 17.59
C THR A 254 26.33 6.55 18.70
N ARG A 255 27.20 7.27 19.42
CA ARG A 255 27.97 6.77 20.58
C ARG A 255 27.18 6.70 21.90
N TYR A 256 25.86 6.74 21.89
CA TYR A 256 25.07 6.53 23.12
C TYR A 256 25.26 5.08 23.63
N PRO A 257 25.47 4.83 24.93
CA PRO A 257 25.32 5.75 26.07
C PRO A 257 26.56 6.57 26.46
N GLU A 258 27.72 6.34 25.85
CA GLU A 258 28.98 7.04 26.15
C GLU A 258 28.91 8.54 25.85
N CYS A 259 28.14 8.93 24.82
CA CYS A 259 27.84 10.32 24.51
C CYS A 259 26.32 10.55 24.47
N LYS A 260 25.83 11.47 25.31
CA LYS A 260 24.40 11.84 25.43
C LYS A 260 24.01 13.07 24.61
N GLY A 261 24.80 13.44 23.59
CA GLY A 261 24.54 14.64 22.79
C GLY A 261 23.29 14.50 21.93
N THR A 262 22.42 15.51 21.96
CA THR A 262 21.18 15.56 21.18
C THR A 262 20.98 16.91 20.48
N VAL A 263 20.29 16.92 19.33
CA VAL A 263 19.92 18.12 18.58
C VAL A 263 18.45 18.03 18.17
N ASN A 264 17.61 19.00 18.53
CA ASN A 264 16.19 18.96 18.19
C ASN A 264 15.94 19.31 16.71
N ILE A 265 14.95 18.64 16.09
CA ILE A 265 14.54 18.91 14.71
C ILE A 265 13.31 19.84 14.76
N GLY A 266 13.56 21.15 14.80
CA GLY A 266 12.52 22.19 14.82
C GLY A 266 12.99 23.49 15.46
N PRO A 267 12.34 24.63 15.20
CA PRO A 267 12.74 25.91 15.75
C PRO A 267 12.66 25.85 17.28
N ALA A 268 13.75 26.25 17.93
CA ALA A 268 13.82 26.33 19.38
C ALA A 268 12.66 27.19 19.90
N LYS A 269 11.62 26.55 20.48
CA LYS A 269 10.73 27.27 21.38
C LYS A 269 11.63 27.76 22.52
N LYS A 270 11.93 29.06 22.52
CA LYS A 270 12.62 29.76 23.61
C LYS A 270 11.97 29.31 24.91
N LYS A 271 12.70 28.55 25.73
CA LYS A 271 12.33 28.36 27.13
C LYS A 271 12.41 29.73 27.78
N THR A 272 11.26 30.34 28.03
CA THR A 272 11.15 31.45 28.96
C THR A 272 11.66 30.98 30.31
N SER A 273 12.77 31.56 30.74
CA SER A 273 13.36 31.38 32.06
C SER A 273 12.38 31.89 33.12
N GLY A 274 11.60 30.98 33.70
CA GLY A 274 10.88 31.24 34.95
C GLY A 274 11.88 31.24 36.11
N LYS A 275 12.40 32.42 36.46
CA LYS A 275 13.01 32.67 37.78
C LYS A 275 11.93 32.40 38.84
N GLY A 276 12.20 31.43 39.71
CA GLY A 276 11.32 31.07 40.82
C GLY A 276 12.12 30.50 41.98
N THR A 277 13.15 31.23 42.42
CA THR A 277 13.83 30.94 43.68
C THR A 277 12.89 31.35 44.83
N LYS A 278 12.35 30.38 45.57
CA LYS A 278 12.03 30.59 46.98
C LYS A 278 12.46 29.36 47.78
N ALA A 279 13.54 29.58 48.54
CA ALA A 279 13.97 28.73 49.63
C ALA A 279 12.84 28.59 50.66
N ARG A 280 12.67 27.38 51.20
CA ARG A 280 11.84 27.12 52.38
C ARG A 280 12.77 26.64 53.49
N ILE A 281 12.93 27.48 54.49
CA ILE A 281 13.63 27.24 55.76
C ILE A 281 12.84 26.18 56.56
N PRO A 282 13.49 25.24 57.28
CA PRO A 282 12.79 24.29 58.13
C PRO A 282 12.37 24.96 59.45
N ALA A 283 11.09 24.82 59.83
CA ALA A 283 10.62 25.22 61.15
C ALA A 283 10.83 24.06 62.15
N ALA A 284 11.40 24.44 63.29
CA ALA A 284 11.79 23.58 64.39
C ALA A 284 10.60 22.96 65.15
N LYS A 285 10.90 21.83 65.80
CA LYS A 285 10.17 21.24 66.92
C LYS A 285 9.92 22.27 68.02
N ASN A 286 8.75 22.22 68.66
CA ASN A 286 8.61 22.34 70.12
C ASN A 286 7.22 21.89 70.58
N ALA A 287 7.23 21.13 71.70
CA ALA A 287 6.15 20.62 72.55
C ALA A 287 5.14 19.64 71.93
#